data_AF-A0A416GD01-F1
#
_entry.id   AF-A0A416GD01-F1
#
_cell.length_a   1.000
_cell.length_b   1.000
_cell.length_c   1.000
_cell.angle_alpha   90.00
_cell.angle_beta   90.00
_cell.angle_gamma   90.00
#
_symmetry.space_group_name_H-M   'P 1'
#
loop_
_entity.id
_entity.type
_entity.pdbx_description
1 polymer ?
#
loop_
_entity_poly.entity_id
_entity_poly.type
_entity_poly.pdbx_seq_one_letter_code
_entity_poly.pdbx_strand_id
1 'polypeptide(L)'
;MVAKISVGNSLYGALAYNGEKINEAKGRLLTANRIYNDGSGTVDIHRAMEDFLSFMPTQSRVEKPVVHISLNPHPEDVLTDTELQDIAREYLEKMGYGNQPYLVFKHEDINRHHLHIVTVRVDENGRSIDTRNNFYRSKQITRELEQKYGLHDAERRNRRLDTPLHKVDASAGDVKKQVGNTVKALNVQYRFQSMGEYRALLSLYNVTVEEARGNVRGREYHGLVYSATDDAGNKVGNPFKSSLFGKTVGYEAVERKFARSKQEIKDRKLAEMTKRTVLSVLENTYDKETFVSRLKEKGIDTVLRHTEEGRIYGVTFIDHRTGCVLNGSRMGKELSANALQEHFTLPYAGQPPLTLSIPVENGEDMCGPAVSGYDDTEGGMGLLSPEGPAVDAEEEAFIRAMRRKRKKKKRKGLGM
;
A
#
# COMPACT_ATOMS: atom_id res chain seq x y z
N MET A 1 7.20 6.39 12.25
CA MET A 1 8.57 5.87 12.51
C MET A 1 8.78 4.36 12.21
N VAL A 2 9.66 4.03 11.24
CA VAL A 2 10.04 2.62 10.92
C VAL A 2 11.35 2.22 11.61
N ALA A 3 11.36 1.06 12.27
CA ALA A 3 12.58 0.46 12.84
C ALA A 3 13.09 -0.73 12.01
N LYS A 4 14.40 -0.81 11.82
CA LYS A 4 15.08 -1.96 11.20
C LYS A 4 16.19 -2.47 12.12
N ILE A 5 16.09 -3.73 12.53
CA ILE A 5 17.08 -4.39 13.39
C ILE A 5 17.90 -5.35 12.52
N SER A 6 19.23 -5.26 12.60
CA SER A 6 20.17 -6.19 11.97
C SER A 6 21.12 -6.76 13.03
N VAL A 7 21.36 -8.06 12.98
CA VAL A 7 22.32 -8.74 13.86
C VAL A 7 23.52 -9.24 13.07
N GLY A 8 24.72 -9.14 13.65
CA GLY A 8 25.95 -9.53 12.97
C GLY A 8 27.14 -9.71 13.91
N ASN A 9 28.32 -9.89 13.30
CA ASN A 9 29.54 -10.29 14.03
C ASN A 9 30.60 -9.18 14.04
N SER A 10 30.42 -8.13 13.23
CA SER A 10 31.45 -7.11 13.01
C SER A 10 31.13 -5.83 13.76
N LEU A 11 31.56 -5.78 15.03
CA LEU A 11 31.42 -4.60 15.87
C LEU A 11 32.20 -3.42 15.28
N TYR A 12 33.48 -3.65 14.97
CA TYR A 12 34.32 -2.67 14.28
C TYR A 12 33.67 -2.16 12.99
N GLY A 13 32.97 -3.01 12.24
CA GLY A 13 32.30 -2.58 11.02
C GLY A 13 31.10 -1.68 11.24
N ALA A 14 30.33 -1.92 12.29
CA ALA A 14 29.22 -1.05 12.66
C ALA A 14 29.73 0.29 13.22
N LEU A 15 30.75 0.25 14.08
CA LEU A 15 31.37 1.44 14.67
C LEU A 15 32.08 2.30 13.62
N ALA A 16 32.93 1.70 12.79
CA ALA A 16 33.66 2.44 11.76
C ALA A 16 32.72 3.09 10.73
N TYR A 17 31.67 2.39 10.31
CA TYR A 17 30.70 2.95 9.36
C TYR A 17 30.01 4.20 9.90
N ASN A 18 29.49 4.14 11.13
CA ASN A 18 28.77 5.26 11.73
C ASN A 18 29.75 6.37 12.17
N GLY A 19 30.85 6.01 12.83
CA GLY A 19 31.88 6.96 13.27
C GLY A 19 32.54 7.72 12.12
N GLU A 20 32.87 7.07 11.00
CA GLU A 20 33.41 7.76 9.81
C GLU A 20 32.40 8.78 9.25
N LYS A 21 31.09 8.48 9.25
CA LYS A 21 30.06 9.45 8.82
C LYS A 21 29.98 10.68 9.72
N ILE A 22 30.12 10.49 11.04
CA ILE A 22 30.16 11.62 12.00
C ILE A 22 31.41 12.47 11.74
N ASN A 23 32.56 11.82 11.61
CA ASN A 23 33.85 12.50 11.42
C ASN A 23 33.93 13.22 10.05
N GLU A 24 33.16 12.80 9.04
CA GLU A 24 32.99 13.50 7.76
C GLU A 24 31.94 14.65 7.82
N ALA A 25 31.45 15.03 9.00
CA ALA A 25 30.42 16.04 9.25
C ALA A 25 29.05 15.75 8.58
N LYS A 26 28.74 14.47 8.34
CA LYS A 26 27.46 14.02 7.75
C LYS A 26 26.45 13.50 8.79
N GLY A 27 26.71 13.81 10.06
CA GLY A 27 25.88 13.38 11.18
C GLY A 27 26.41 13.90 12.52
N ARG A 28 25.76 13.49 13.61
CA ARG A 28 26.17 13.80 14.99
C ARG A 28 26.08 12.57 15.89
N LEU A 29 27.00 12.43 16.83
CA LEU A 29 26.83 11.49 17.94
C LEU A 29 25.84 12.11 18.95
N LEU A 30 24.67 11.50 19.12
CA LEU A 30 23.65 12.02 20.03
C LEU A 30 23.86 11.56 21.46
N THR A 31 24.05 10.27 21.69
CA THR A 31 24.24 9.75 23.04
C THR A 31 25.10 8.51 23.05
N ALA A 32 25.78 8.31 24.17
CA ALA A 32 26.54 7.13 24.51
C ALA A 32 26.04 6.58 25.86
N ASN A 33 26.07 5.27 26.04
CA ASN A 33 25.85 4.63 27.33
C ASN A 33 26.92 3.59 27.56
N ARG A 34 27.57 3.65 28.72
CA ARG A 34 28.69 2.76 29.10
C ARG A 34 29.82 2.72 28.06
N ILE A 35 29.94 3.77 27.25
CA ILE A 35 31.00 4.01 26.27
C ILE A 35 31.50 5.42 26.53
N TYR A 36 32.81 5.60 26.55
CA TYR A 36 33.42 6.90 26.76
C TYR A 36 33.13 7.82 25.55
N ASN A 37 32.75 9.05 25.85
CA ASN A 37 32.59 10.13 24.88
C ASN A 37 33.19 11.40 25.50
N ASP A 38 34.16 12.00 24.83
CA ASP A 38 34.84 13.22 25.31
C ASP A 38 34.03 14.51 25.05
N GLY A 39 32.89 14.40 24.38
CA GLY A 39 32.05 15.55 24.04
C GLY A 39 32.60 16.40 22.89
N SER A 40 33.66 15.96 22.20
CA SER A 40 34.27 16.67 21.05
C SER A 40 33.36 16.73 19.82
N GLY A 41 32.31 15.91 19.79
CA GLY A 41 31.45 15.71 18.61
C GLY A 41 32.04 14.74 17.57
N THR A 42 33.26 14.25 17.78
CA THR A 42 33.90 13.18 16.96
C THR A 42 33.86 11.84 17.68
N VAL A 43 34.07 10.75 16.94
CA VAL A 43 34.04 9.38 17.50
C VAL A 43 35.38 8.71 17.33
N ASP A 44 36.04 8.40 18.45
CA ASP A 44 37.19 7.52 18.49
C ASP A 44 36.71 6.05 18.39
N ILE A 45 36.83 5.49 17.19
CA ILE A 45 36.38 4.13 16.88
C ILE A 45 37.19 3.08 17.64
N HIS A 46 38.47 3.33 17.89
CA HIS A 46 39.34 2.38 18.59
C HIS A 46 38.96 2.30 20.07
N ARG A 47 38.84 3.45 20.72
CA ARG A 47 38.42 3.52 22.12
C ARG A 47 37.01 2.98 22.33
N ALA A 48 36.06 3.34 21.46
CA ALA A 48 34.71 2.77 21.51
C ALA A 48 34.75 1.24 21.40
N MET A 49 35.58 0.68 20.52
CA MET A 49 35.71 -0.77 20.39
C MET A 49 36.23 -1.41 21.69
N GLU A 50 37.25 -0.83 22.33
CA GLU A 50 37.77 -1.31 23.61
C GLU A 50 36.71 -1.28 24.70
N ASP A 51 35.96 -0.18 24.81
CA ASP A 51 34.87 -0.05 25.77
C ASP A 51 33.81 -1.14 25.55
N PHE A 52 33.32 -1.31 24.32
CA PHE A 52 32.35 -2.37 24.00
C PHE A 52 32.89 -3.78 24.31
N LEU A 53 34.17 -4.05 24.03
CA LEU A 53 34.79 -5.35 24.33
C LEU A 53 34.91 -5.58 25.84
N SER A 54 35.15 -4.53 26.64
CA SER A 54 35.23 -4.64 28.11
C SER A 54 33.91 -5.10 28.75
N PHE A 55 32.78 -4.81 28.10
CA PHE A 55 31.44 -5.26 28.52
C PHE A 55 31.04 -6.62 27.93
N MET A 56 31.88 -7.26 27.12
CA MET A 56 31.61 -8.58 26.53
C MET A 56 32.53 -9.65 27.13
N PRO A 57 32.00 -10.62 27.89
CA PRO A 57 32.81 -11.69 28.47
C PRO A 57 33.51 -12.53 27.40
N THR A 58 34.77 -12.90 27.65
CA THR A 58 35.62 -13.68 26.73
C THR A 58 35.03 -15.06 26.40
N GLN A 59 34.14 -15.60 27.24
CA GLN A 59 33.50 -16.90 27.08
C GLN A 59 32.08 -16.84 26.44
N SER A 60 31.70 -15.72 25.81
CA SER A 60 30.39 -15.60 25.16
C SER A 60 30.20 -16.66 24.07
N ARG A 61 29.07 -17.38 24.12
CA ARG A 61 28.67 -18.37 23.11
C ARG A 61 27.75 -17.78 22.03
N VAL A 62 27.58 -16.46 22.02
CA VAL A 62 26.67 -15.77 21.10
C VAL A 62 27.32 -15.60 19.73
N GLU A 63 26.82 -16.31 18.72
CA GLU A 63 27.38 -16.31 17.36
C GLU A 63 27.37 -14.91 16.70
N LYS A 64 26.31 -14.11 16.95
CA LYS A 64 26.10 -12.78 16.36
C LYS A 64 25.87 -11.72 17.46
N PRO A 65 26.92 -11.28 18.18
CA PRO A 65 26.76 -10.47 19.38
C PRO A 65 26.38 -9.01 19.10
N VAL A 66 26.54 -8.53 17.87
CA VAL A 66 26.33 -7.11 17.53
C VAL A 66 24.92 -6.89 17.02
N VAL A 67 24.27 -5.85 17.55
CA VAL A 67 22.97 -5.39 17.10
C VAL A 67 23.12 -3.98 16.53
N HIS A 68 22.62 -3.80 15.31
CA HIS A 68 22.52 -2.51 14.66
C HIS A 68 21.05 -2.20 14.41
N ILE A 69 20.59 -1.07 14.91
CA ILE A 69 19.20 -0.64 14.81
C ILE A 69 19.16 0.68 14.06
N SER A 70 18.30 0.78 13.05
CA SER A 70 17.99 2.04 12.40
C SER A 70 16.57 2.45 12.78
N LEU A 71 16.40 3.65 13.35
CA LEU A 71 15.09 4.25 13.62
C LEU A 71 14.87 5.39 12.63
N ASN A 72 13.78 5.34 11.89
CA ASN A 72 13.50 6.25 10.79
C ASN A 72 12.15 6.93 11.03
N PRO A 73 12.13 8.11 11.68
CA PRO A 73 10.97 8.99 11.69
C PRO A 73 10.49 9.35 10.27
N HIS A 74 9.26 9.84 10.15
CA HIS A 74 8.77 10.35 8.87
C HIS A 74 9.58 11.61 8.47
N PRO A 75 9.80 11.89 7.17
CA PRO A 75 10.56 13.08 6.76
C PRO A 75 9.95 14.41 7.24
N GLU A 76 8.65 14.43 7.54
CA GLU A 76 7.93 15.60 8.07
C GLU A 76 7.95 15.68 9.62
N ASP A 77 8.44 14.64 10.31
CA ASP A 77 8.66 14.69 11.76
C ASP A 77 9.91 15.53 12.05
N VAL A 78 9.71 16.78 12.48
CA VAL A 78 10.80 17.66 12.90
C VAL A 78 11.08 17.43 14.38
N LEU A 79 12.08 16.60 14.67
CA LEU A 79 12.50 16.23 16.03
C LEU A 79 13.78 16.96 16.43
N THR A 80 13.80 17.46 17.66
CA THR A 80 15.01 18.01 18.29
C THR A 80 16.01 16.89 18.63
N ASP A 81 17.28 17.25 18.80
CA ASP A 81 18.32 16.28 19.18
C ASP A 81 18.00 15.62 20.54
N THR A 82 17.36 16.34 21.47
CA THR A 82 16.90 15.82 22.77
C THR A 82 15.77 14.81 22.61
N GLU A 83 14.74 15.10 21.81
CA GLU A 83 13.65 14.15 21.55
C GLU A 83 14.17 12.88 20.88
N LEU A 84 15.11 13.00 19.95
CA LEU A 84 15.76 11.85 19.31
C LEU A 84 16.54 10.98 20.31
N GLN A 85 17.24 11.60 21.26
CA GLN A 85 17.93 10.89 22.34
C GLN A 85 16.94 10.13 23.23
N ASP A 86 15.83 10.78 23.60
CA ASP A 86 14.81 10.20 24.47
C ASP A 86 14.07 9.03 23.80
N ILE A 87 13.70 9.20 22.52
CA ILE A 87 13.14 8.13 21.69
C ILE A 87 14.10 6.94 21.62
N ALA A 88 15.39 7.16 21.35
CA ALA A 88 16.36 6.08 21.26
C ALA A 88 16.55 5.34 22.59
N ARG A 89 16.62 6.07 23.71
CA ARG A 89 16.77 5.49 25.05
C ARG A 89 15.56 4.64 25.43
N GLU A 90 14.37 5.19 25.30
CA GLU A 90 13.12 4.48 25.63
C GLU A 90 12.91 3.26 24.72
N TYR A 91 13.27 3.37 23.44
CA TYR A 91 13.25 2.24 22.52
C TYR A 91 14.21 1.12 22.97
N LEU A 92 15.44 1.45 23.36
CA LEU A 92 16.43 0.48 23.82
C LEU A 92 16.02 -0.19 25.13
N GLU A 93 15.49 0.57 26.09
CA GLU A 93 14.97 0.06 27.36
C GLU A 93 13.87 -0.98 27.12
N LYS A 94 12.84 -0.64 26.33
CA LYS A 94 11.73 -1.55 26.02
C LYS A 94 12.15 -2.77 25.19
N MET A 95 13.20 -2.63 24.37
CA MET A 95 13.80 -3.75 23.64
C MET A 95 14.66 -4.66 24.53
N GLY A 96 15.03 -4.21 25.75
CA GLY A 96 15.85 -4.96 26.69
C GLY A 96 17.36 -4.67 26.59
N TYR A 97 17.74 -3.63 25.85
CA TYR A 97 19.13 -3.18 25.67
C TYR A 97 19.49 -1.95 26.52
N GLY A 98 18.59 -1.42 27.36
CA GLY A 98 18.84 -0.19 28.12
C GLY A 98 20.10 -0.23 29.00
N ASN A 99 20.43 -1.41 29.53
CA ASN A 99 21.64 -1.62 30.35
C ASN A 99 22.89 -2.01 29.53
N GLN A 100 22.77 -2.17 28.21
CA GLN A 100 23.89 -2.54 27.35
C GLN A 100 24.72 -1.32 26.95
N PRO A 101 26.02 -1.49 26.64
CA PRO A 101 26.75 -0.42 25.99
C PRO A 101 26.11 -0.10 24.64
N TYR A 102 25.96 1.19 24.34
CA TYR A 102 25.44 1.62 23.06
C TYR A 102 25.95 3.00 22.64
N LEU A 103 25.94 3.23 21.32
CA LEU A 103 26.11 4.54 20.70
C LEU A 103 24.93 4.83 19.80
N VAL A 104 24.40 6.06 19.88
CA VAL A 104 23.30 6.56 19.04
C VAL A 104 23.83 7.68 18.16
N PHE A 105 23.77 7.45 16.86
CA PHE A 105 24.20 8.35 15.80
C PHE A 105 22.99 8.93 15.10
N LYS A 106 22.95 10.26 14.92
CA LYS A 106 22.03 10.93 14.01
C LYS A 106 22.74 11.11 12.68
N HIS A 107 22.11 10.68 11.60
CA HIS A 107 22.58 10.95 10.24
C HIS A 107 21.68 11.98 9.56
N GLU A 108 22.31 12.85 8.77
CA GLU A 108 21.66 13.94 8.01
C GLU A 108 22.03 13.87 6.52
N ASP A 109 22.53 12.72 6.06
CA ASP A 109 23.07 12.51 4.72
C ASP A 109 22.02 12.26 3.63
N ILE A 110 20.75 12.22 4.02
CA ILE A 110 19.59 12.10 3.15
C ILE A 110 18.54 13.13 3.57
N ASN A 111 17.53 13.39 2.74
CA ASN A 111 16.43 14.35 3.02
C ASN A 111 15.52 13.97 4.22
N ARG A 112 15.99 13.14 5.15
CA ARG A 112 15.34 12.78 6.41
C ARG A 112 16.39 12.56 7.51
N HIS A 113 16.09 13.03 8.70
CA HIS A 113 16.88 12.68 9.88
C HIS A 113 16.55 11.25 10.31
N HIS A 114 17.58 10.44 10.55
CA HIS A 114 17.40 9.07 11.02
C HIS A 114 18.49 8.69 12.01
N LEU A 115 18.16 7.75 12.89
CA LEU A 115 19.07 7.28 13.92
C LEU A 115 19.66 5.94 13.56
N HIS A 116 20.95 5.79 13.83
CA HIS A 116 21.62 4.50 13.89
C HIS A 116 22.06 4.24 15.32
N ILE A 117 21.78 3.04 15.80
CA ILE A 117 22.13 2.60 17.14
C ILE A 117 22.99 1.35 17.00
N VAL A 118 24.17 1.38 17.60
CA VAL A 118 25.05 0.21 17.71
C VAL A 118 25.05 -0.23 19.17
N THR A 119 24.71 -1.49 19.40
CA THR A 119 24.73 -2.12 20.73
C THR A 119 25.10 -3.60 20.63
N VAL A 120 25.16 -4.29 21.76
CA VAL A 120 25.46 -5.72 21.88
C VAL A 120 24.31 -6.46 22.55
N ARG A 121 24.12 -7.73 22.17
CA ARG A 121 23.09 -8.63 22.73
C ARG A 121 23.66 -9.68 23.67
N VAL A 122 24.74 -9.36 24.36
CA VAL A 122 25.44 -10.23 25.31
C VAL A 122 25.32 -9.61 26.68
N ASP A 123 24.79 -10.35 27.65
CA ASP A 123 24.75 -9.88 29.04
C ASP A 123 26.10 -10.04 29.76
N GLU A 124 26.18 -9.55 30.99
CA GLU A 124 27.36 -9.65 31.85
C GLU A 124 27.82 -11.09 32.13
N ASN A 125 26.92 -12.08 31.98
CA ASN A 125 27.21 -13.50 32.15
C ASN A 125 27.58 -14.19 30.83
N GLY A 126 27.70 -13.45 29.73
CA GLY A 126 28.04 -13.97 28.41
C GLY A 126 26.86 -14.67 27.72
N ARG A 127 25.64 -14.51 28.23
CA ARG A 127 24.41 -15.08 27.65
C ARG A 127 23.78 -14.13 26.66
N SER A 128 23.01 -14.71 25.74
CA SER A 128 22.29 -13.95 24.73
C SER A 128 21.06 -13.28 25.34
N ILE A 129 20.90 -11.99 25.11
CA ILE A 129 19.64 -11.27 25.38
C ILE A 129 18.56 -11.85 24.47
N ASP A 130 17.35 -12.02 25.01
CA ASP A 130 16.23 -12.63 24.27
C ASP A 130 15.88 -11.80 23.03
N THR A 131 15.81 -12.49 21.89
CA THR A 131 15.44 -11.89 20.60
C THR A 131 14.17 -12.46 20.02
N ARG A 132 13.43 -13.28 20.77
CA ARG A 132 12.14 -13.80 20.32
C ARG A 132 11.18 -12.65 20.04
N ASN A 133 10.49 -12.76 18.91
CA ASN A 133 9.49 -11.77 18.48
C ASN A 133 10.00 -10.33 18.40
N ASN A 134 11.31 -10.11 18.23
CA ASN A 134 11.88 -8.76 18.15
C ASN A 134 11.22 -7.87 17.10
N PHE A 135 10.80 -8.45 15.97
CA PHE A 135 10.05 -7.71 14.96
C PHE A 135 8.72 -7.15 15.51
N TYR A 136 7.92 -7.99 16.16
CA TYR A 136 6.63 -7.59 16.72
C TYR A 136 6.79 -6.65 17.91
N ARG A 137 7.74 -6.92 18.80
CA ARG A 137 8.08 -6.05 19.94
C ARG A 137 8.53 -4.67 19.47
N SER A 138 9.48 -4.64 18.54
CA SER A 138 9.98 -3.40 17.93
C SER A 138 8.83 -2.60 17.31
N LYS A 139 7.95 -3.24 16.54
CA LYS A 139 6.79 -2.60 15.93
C LYS A 139 5.81 -2.03 16.96
N GLN A 140 5.56 -2.75 18.05
CA GLN A 140 4.69 -2.27 19.12
C GLN A 140 5.32 -1.04 19.81
N ILE A 141 6.61 -1.12 20.12
CA ILE A 141 7.36 -0.04 20.77
C ILE A 141 7.39 1.20 19.88
N THR A 142 7.67 1.07 18.57
CA THR A 142 7.67 2.23 17.65
C THR A 142 6.31 2.92 17.61
N ARG A 143 5.19 2.16 17.66
CA ARG A 143 3.84 2.72 17.74
C ARG A 143 3.57 3.48 19.04
N GLU A 144 4.01 2.93 20.16
CA GLU A 144 3.88 3.61 21.46
C GLU A 144 4.68 4.92 21.47
N LEU A 145 5.88 4.92 20.88
CA LEU A 145 6.71 6.12 20.73
C LEU A 145 6.07 7.13 19.77
N GLU A 146 5.51 6.69 18.64
CA GLU A 146 4.78 7.58 17.73
C GLU A 146 3.63 8.29 18.44
N GLN A 147 2.85 7.57 19.25
CA GLN A 147 1.74 8.15 20.00
C GLN A 147 2.22 9.12 21.09
N LYS A 148 3.27 8.75 21.83
CA LYS A 148 3.81 9.54 22.95
C LYS A 148 4.43 10.86 22.48
N TYR A 149 5.20 10.82 21.40
CA TYR A 149 5.91 11.99 20.86
C TYR A 149 5.13 12.69 19.72
N GLY A 150 3.89 12.27 19.45
CA GLY A 150 3.04 12.89 18.43
C GLY A 150 3.57 12.75 17.00
N LEU A 151 4.30 11.66 16.70
CA LEU A 151 4.93 11.42 15.39
C LEU A 151 3.95 10.86 14.37
N HIS A 152 4.32 10.99 13.10
CA HIS A 152 3.60 10.32 12.02
C HIS A 152 3.74 8.79 12.14
N ASP A 153 2.57 8.13 12.19
CA ASP A 153 2.44 6.67 12.22
C ASP A 153 3.12 6.06 10.97
N ALA A 154 4.08 5.14 11.18
CA ALA A 154 4.76 4.42 10.11
C ALA A 154 4.03 3.18 9.65
N GLU A 155 2.97 2.74 10.34
CA GLU A 155 2.03 1.95 9.60
C GLU A 155 1.70 2.77 8.35
N ARG A 156 1.67 2.08 7.21
CA ARG A 156 0.61 2.42 6.28
C ARG A 156 -0.62 2.44 7.19
N ARG A 157 -1.07 3.65 7.58
CA ARG A 157 -2.45 4.00 7.36
C ARG A 157 -2.70 3.25 6.07
N ASN A 158 -3.45 2.16 6.15
CA ASN A 158 -4.50 2.00 5.16
C ASN A 158 -4.91 3.45 5.00
N ARG A 159 -4.52 4.09 3.90
CA ARG A 159 -5.23 5.23 3.41
C ARG A 159 -6.62 4.62 3.32
N ARG A 160 -7.34 4.60 4.44
CA ARG A 160 -8.70 5.06 4.57
C ARG A 160 -8.64 6.32 3.74
N LEU A 161 -8.78 6.08 2.43
CA LEU A 161 -9.93 6.43 1.64
C LEU A 161 -10.46 7.85 1.96
N ASP A 162 -9.62 8.68 2.58
CA ASP A 162 -9.89 10.03 3.07
C ASP A 162 -9.07 11.05 2.26
N THR A 163 -8.17 10.61 1.36
CA THR A 163 -7.84 11.46 0.22
C THR A 163 -9.10 11.47 -0.65
N PRO A 164 -9.79 12.62 -0.79
CA PRO A 164 -10.96 12.69 -1.64
C PRO A 164 -10.55 12.21 -3.03
N LEU A 165 -11.33 11.30 -3.59
CA LEU A 165 -11.11 10.89 -4.97
C LEU A 165 -11.45 12.09 -5.84
N HIS A 166 -10.44 12.68 -6.46
CA HIS A 166 -10.61 13.73 -7.44
C HIS A 166 -10.67 13.12 -8.84
N LYS A 167 -11.42 13.78 -9.73
CA LYS A 167 -11.33 13.49 -11.16
C LYS A 167 -9.90 13.67 -11.63
N VAL A 168 -9.46 12.81 -12.54
CA VAL A 168 -8.15 12.97 -13.18
C VAL A 168 -8.17 14.24 -14.03
N ASP A 169 -7.22 15.13 -13.75
CA ASP A 169 -7.01 16.34 -14.54
C ASP A 169 -5.85 16.11 -15.50
N ALA A 170 -6.18 16.00 -16.79
CA ALA A 170 -5.19 15.81 -17.85
C ALA A 170 -4.27 17.03 -18.05
N SER A 171 -4.69 18.22 -17.60
CA SER A 171 -3.95 19.48 -17.76
C SER A 171 -2.97 19.77 -16.60
N ALA A 172 -3.26 19.25 -15.40
CA ALA A 172 -2.46 19.49 -14.19
C ALA A 172 -1.11 18.74 -14.14
N GLY A 173 -0.77 17.96 -15.17
CA GLY A 173 0.46 17.16 -15.21
C GLY A 173 0.41 15.88 -14.35
N ASP A 174 1.41 15.01 -14.49
CA ASP A 174 1.51 13.71 -13.80
C ASP A 174 0.26 12.80 -13.90
N VAL A 175 -0.40 12.84 -15.06
CA VAL A 175 -1.63 12.08 -15.37
C VAL A 175 -1.47 10.58 -15.06
N LYS A 176 -0.28 10.01 -15.31
CA LYS A 176 0.03 8.61 -14.99
C LYS A 176 -0.18 8.31 -13.50
N LYS A 177 0.39 9.13 -12.61
CA LYS A 177 0.27 8.93 -11.16
C LYS A 177 -1.17 9.17 -10.70
N GLN A 178 -1.84 10.17 -11.27
CA GLN A 178 -3.26 10.42 -10.99
C GLN A 178 -4.13 9.20 -11.32
N VAL A 179 -4.08 8.72 -12.56
CA VAL A 179 -4.82 7.51 -13.01
C VAL A 179 -4.47 6.31 -12.13
N GLY A 180 -3.17 6.07 -11.87
CA GLY A 180 -2.73 4.96 -11.04
C GLY A 180 -3.25 5.00 -9.61
N ASN A 181 -3.32 6.19 -8.99
CA ASN A 181 -3.84 6.36 -7.64
C ASN A 181 -5.36 6.19 -7.60
N THR A 182 -6.08 6.81 -8.54
CA THR A 182 -7.54 6.73 -8.66
C THR A 182 -7.98 5.28 -8.84
N VAL A 183 -7.40 4.56 -9.80
CA VAL A 183 -7.75 3.16 -10.07
C VAL A 183 -7.48 2.27 -8.86
N LYS A 184 -6.35 2.45 -8.18
CA LYS A 184 -6.02 1.67 -6.96
C LYS A 184 -7.02 1.93 -5.84
N ALA A 185 -7.36 3.20 -5.61
CA ALA A 185 -8.30 3.58 -4.57
C ALA A 185 -9.72 3.06 -4.87
N LEU A 186 -10.20 3.19 -6.10
CA LEU A 186 -11.49 2.64 -6.53
C LEU A 186 -11.56 1.11 -6.37
N ASN A 187 -10.47 0.42 -6.69
CA ASN A 187 -10.37 -1.03 -6.50
C ASN A 187 -10.35 -1.46 -5.02
N VAL A 188 -10.10 -0.55 -4.08
CA VAL A 188 -10.20 -0.83 -2.64
C VAL A 188 -11.58 -0.46 -2.12
N GLN A 189 -12.11 0.72 -2.50
CA GLN A 189 -13.35 1.28 -1.98
C GLN A 189 -14.61 0.57 -2.50
N TYR A 190 -14.65 0.23 -3.79
CA TYR A 190 -15.88 -0.19 -4.44
C TYR A 190 -15.95 -1.69 -4.73
N ARG A 191 -17.17 -2.20 -4.84
CA ARG A 191 -17.54 -3.57 -5.19
C ARG A 191 -18.28 -3.54 -6.52
N PHE A 192 -17.78 -4.27 -7.49
CA PHE A 192 -18.33 -4.34 -8.85
C PHE A 192 -18.14 -5.75 -9.41
N GLN A 193 -19.03 -6.19 -10.29
CA GLN A 193 -19.15 -7.60 -10.71
C GLN A 193 -18.86 -7.78 -12.21
N SER A 194 -18.54 -6.72 -12.94
CA SER A 194 -18.29 -6.77 -14.38
C SER A 194 -17.47 -5.59 -14.88
N MET A 195 -16.90 -5.74 -16.09
CA MET A 195 -16.17 -4.67 -16.74
C MET A 195 -17.05 -3.46 -17.05
N GLY A 196 -18.34 -3.66 -17.38
CA GLY A 196 -19.27 -2.55 -17.64
C GLY A 196 -19.53 -1.69 -16.38
N GLU A 197 -19.70 -2.32 -15.23
CA GLU A 197 -19.82 -1.64 -13.94
C GLU A 197 -18.51 -0.93 -13.57
N TYR A 198 -17.37 -1.59 -13.79
CA TYR A 198 -16.06 -0.99 -13.51
C TYR A 198 -15.77 0.23 -14.40
N ARG A 199 -16.07 0.17 -15.69
CA ARG A 199 -15.96 1.31 -16.61
C ARG A 199 -16.85 2.48 -16.18
N ALA A 200 -18.09 2.20 -15.77
CA ALA A 200 -19.02 3.23 -15.30
C ALA A 200 -18.52 3.90 -13.99
N LEU A 201 -17.89 3.13 -13.10
CA LEU A 201 -17.24 3.71 -11.92
C LEU A 201 -16.08 4.63 -12.29
N LEU A 202 -15.20 4.16 -13.20
CA LEU A 202 -14.03 4.92 -13.63
C LEU A 202 -14.42 6.22 -14.35
N SER A 203 -15.52 6.23 -15.11
CA SER A 203 -15.96 7.42 -15.85
C SER A 203 -16.34 8.58 -14.94
N LEU A 204 -16.79 8.34 -13.70
CA LEU A 204 -17.03 9.42 -12.72
C LEU A 204 -15.76 10.21 -12.38
N TYR A 205 -14.59 9.58 -12.57
CA TYR A 205 -13.28 10.13 -12.22
C TYR A 205 -12.42 10.44 -13.44
N ASN A 206 -13.05 10.58 -14.62
CA ASN A 206 -12.37 10.89 -15.89
C ASN A 206 -11.31 9.84 -16.28
N VAL A 207 -11.63 8.56 -16.06
CA VAL A 207 -10.79 7.43 -16.46
C VAL A 207 -11.63 6.42 -17.23
N THR A 208 -11.04 5.79 -18.24
CA THR A 208 -11.62 4.63 -18.93
C THR A 208 -10.64 3.47 -18.98
N VAL A 209 -11.15 2.27 -19.23
CA VAL A 209 -10.35 1.04 -19.32
C VAL A 209 -10.77 0.19 -20.51
N GLU A 210 -9.79 -0.27 -21.26
CA GLU A 210 -9.96 -1.17 -22.41
C GLU A 210 -9.28 -2.51 -22.14
N GLU A 211 -9.93 -3.58 -22.59
CA GLU A 211 -9.36 -4.92 -22.55
C GLU A 211 -8.47 -5.10 -23.78
N ALA A 212 -7.17 -5.21 -23.56
CA ALA A 212 -6.23 -5.54 -24.61
C ALA A 212 -6.02 -7.07 -24.62
N ARG A 213 -6.39 -7.72 -25.72
CA ARG A 213 -6.14 -9.14 -25.94
C ARG A 213 -5.11 -9.30 -27.04
N GLY A 214 -4.20 -10.26 -26.90
CA GLY A 214 -3.20 -10.55 -27.91
C GLY A 214 -2.58 -11.92 -27.71
N ASN A 215 -1.79 -12.36 -28.69
CA ASN A 215 -1.06 -13.62 -28.61
C ASN A 215 0.44 -13.32 -28.80
N VAL A 216 1.25 -13.68 -27.81
CA VAL A 216 2.70 -13.52 -27.87
C VAL A 216 3.34 -14.89 -27.67
N ARG A 217 4.04 -15.38 -28.70
CA ARG A 217 4.73 -16.69 -28.68
C ARG A 217 3.80 -17.85 -28.30
N GLY A 218 2.56 -17.85 -28.80
CA GLY A 218 1.58 -18.92 -28.56
C GLY A 218 0.87 -18.85 -27.19
N ARG A 219 1.14 -17.82 -26.37
CA ARG A 219 0.41 -17.57 -25.13
C ARG A 219 -0.54 -16.39 -25.33
N GLU A 220 -1.83 -16.62 -25.09
CA GLU A 220 -2.80 -15.54 -25.00
C GLU A 220 -2.47 -14.65 -23.79
N TYR A 221 -2.50 -13.34 -24.02
CA TYR A 221 -2.32 -12.34 -23.00
C TYR A 221 -3.57 -11.47 -22.91
N HIS A 222 -4.10 -11.37 -21.68
CA HIS A 222 -5.20 -10.49 -21.33
C HIS A 222 -4.67 -9.35 -20.46
N GLY A 223 -4.68 -8.14 -21.00
CA GLY A 223 -4.22 -6.93 -20.33
C GLY A 223 -5.33 -5.89 -20.20
N LEU A 224 -5.13 -4.94 -19.29
CA LEU A 224 -5.94 -3.74 -19.21
C LEU A 224 -5.12 -2.53 -19.62
N VAL A 225 -5.76 -1.61 -20.34
CA VAL A 225 -5.17 -0.33 -20.74
C VAL A 225 -6.08 0.77 -20.21
N TYR A 226 -5.53 1.62 -19.35
CA TYR A 226 -6.23 2.74 -18.74
C TYR A 226 -5.92 4.03 -19.48
N SER A 227 -6.92 4.87 -19.71
CA SER A 227 -6.75 6.18 -20.34
C SER A 227 -7.47 7.24 -19.52
N ALA A 228 -6.90 8.45 -19.45
CA ALA A 228 -7.62 9.61 -18.93
C ALA A 228 -8.67 10.06 -19.97
N THR A 229 -9.76 10.65 -19.51
CA THR A 229 -10.79 11.24 -20.36
C THR A 229 -11.05 12.69 -20.02
N ASP A 230 -11.69 13.43 -20.92
CA ASP A 230 -12.34 14.69 -20.57
C ASP A 230 -13.70 14.44 -19.87
N ASP A 231 -14.41 15.52 -19.51
CA ASP A 231 -15.74 15.43 -18.90
C ASP A 231 -16.83 14.90 -19.85
N ALA A 232 -16.57 14.89 -21.16
CA ALA A 232 -17.45 14.29 -22.17
C ALA A 232 -17.14 12.78 -22.39
N GLY A 233 -16.08 12.25 -21.77
CA GLY A 233 -15.66 10.86 -21.90
C GLY A 233 -14.71 10.58 -23.06
N ASN A 234 -14.25 11.59 -23.79
CA ASN A 234 -13.26 11.42 -24.85
C ASN A 234 -11.88 11.18 -24.26
N LYS A 235 -11.09 10.29 -24.86
CA LYS A 235 -9.74 9.96 -24.36
C LYS A 235 -8.81 11.15 -24.54
N VAL A 236 -8.08 11.51 -23.49
CA VAL A 236 -7.09 12.60 -23.49
C VAL A 236 -5.72 12.04 -23.11
N GLY A 237 -4.71 12.37 -23.91
CA GLY A 237 -3.34 11.94 -23.69
C GLY A 237 -3.08 10.46 -24.02
N ASN A 238 -1.93 9.96 -23.57
CA ASN A 238 -1.47 8.62 -23.92
C ASN A 238 -2.06 7.54 -22.99
N PRO A 239 -2.45 6.37 -23.54
CA PRO A 239 -2.93 5.25 -22.75
C PRO A 239 -1.82 4.62 -21.90
N PHE A 240 -2.20 4.07 -20.74
CA PHE A 240 -1.30 3.43 -19.78
C PHE A 240 -1.63 1.95 -19.60
N LYS A 241 -0.66 1.08 -19.88
CA LYS A 241 -0.78 -0.36 -19.60
C LYS A 241 -0.91 -0.60 -18.10
N SER A 242 -1.79 -1.51 -17.69
CA SER A 242 -2.01 -1.86 -16.28
C SER A 242 -0.74 -2.33 -15.57
N SER A 243 0.20 -2.94 -16.30
CA SER A 243 1.50 -3.36 -15.77
C SER A 243 2.33 -2.20 -15.19
N LEU A 244 2.12 -0.96 -15.64
CA LEU A 244 2.78 0.23 -15.10
C LEU A 244 2.32 0.59 -13.68
N PHE A 245 1.16 0.11 -13.26
CA PHE A 245 0.55 0.45 -11.98
C PHE A 245 0.68 -0.68 -10.95
N GLY A 246 1.13 -1.86 -11.37
CA GLY A 246 1.34 -3.04 -10.53
C GLY A 246 0.24 -4.10 -10.69
N LYS A 247 0.47 -5.27 -10.09
CA LYS A 247 -0.37 -6.47 -10.28
C LYS A 247 -1.82 -6.30 -9.78
N THR A 248 -2.09 -5.37 -8.87
CA THR A 248 -3.40 -5.19 -8.23
C THR A 248 -4.47 -4.56 -9.13
N VAL A 249 -4.06 -3.95 -10.24
CA VAL A 249 -4.97 -3.30 -11.20
C VAL A 249 -4.90 -3.95 -12.60
N GLY A 250 -4.26 -5.11 -12.68
CA GLY A 250 -4.21 -5.94 -13.88
C GLY A 250 -5.49 -6.75 -14.09
N TYR A 251 -5.61 -7.35 -15.28
CA TYR A 251 -6.78 -8.11 -15.72
C TYR A 251 -7.20 -9.19 -14.70
N GLU A 252 -6.30 -10.11 -14.36
CA GLU A 252 -6.58 -11.20 -13.40
C GLU A 252 -6.98 -10.73 -12.00
N ALA A 253 -6.45 -9.59 -11.55
CA ALA A 253 -6.79 -9.04 -10.24
C ALA A 253 -8.20 -8.44 -10.25
N VAL A 254 -8.57 -7.77 -11.34
CA VAL A 254 -9.91 -7.21 -11.54
C VAL A 254 -10.95 -8.33 -11.71
N GLU A 255 -10.63 -9.40 -12.46
CA GLU A 255 -11.51 -10.57 -12.58
C GLU A 255 -11.75 -11.27 -11.24
N ARG A 256 -10.70 -11.55 -10.47
CA ARG A 256 -10.85 -12.11 -9.11
C ARG A 256 -11.67 -11.19 -8.21
N LYS A 257 -11.54 -9.88 -8.39
CA LYS A 257 -12.36 -8.90 -7.67
C LYS A 257 -13.84 -8.97 -8.08
N PHE A 258 -14.17 -9.25 -9.35
CA PHE A 258 -15.57 -9.46 -9.76
C PHE A 258 -16.19 -10.63 -9.00
N ALA A 259 -15.50 -11.77 -8.93
CA ALA A 259 -15.96 -12.96 -8.22
C ALA A 259 -16.15 -12.68 -6.71
N ARG A 260 -15.15 -12.08 -6.06
CA ARG A 260 -15.23 -11.72 -4.63
C ARG A 260 -16.35 -10.71 -4.35
N SER A 261 -16.47 -9.67 -5.17
CA SER A 261 -17.50 -8.64 -4.99
C SER A 261 -18.91 -9.20 -5.17
N LYS A 262 -19.09 -10.14 -6.11
CA LYS A 262 -20.37 -10.85 -6.30
C LYS A 262 -20.79 -11.58 -5.03
N GLN A 263 -19.86 -12.27 -4.38
CA GLN A 263 -20.12 -12.96 -3.12
C GLN A 263 -20.43 -11.97 -1.98
N GLU A 264 -19.61 -10.92 -1.79
CA GLU A 264 -19.82 -9.91 -0.75
C GLU A 264 -21.16 -9.17 -0.88
N ILE A 265 -21.57 -8.83 -2.11
CA ILE A 265 -22.84 -8.15 -2.39
C ILE A 265 -24.03 -9.06 -2.04
N LYS A 266 -23.92 -10.36 -2.35
CA LYS A 266 -24.96 -11.36 -2.05
C LYS A 266 -25.10 -11.57 -0.54
N ASP A 267 -23.99 -11.82 0.16
CA ASP A 267 -24.00 -12.18 1.58
C ASP A 267 -24.53 -11.03 2.45
N ARG A 268 -24.20 -9.79 2.09
CA ARG A 268 -24.61 -8.59 2.83
C ARG A 268 -25.91 -7.98 2.33
N LYS A 269 -26.55 -8.55 1.29
CA LYS A 269 -27.77 -8.04 0.64
C LYS A 269 -27.69 -6.55 0.26
N LEU A 270 -26.51 -6.08 -0.14
CA LEU A 270 -26.27 -4.65 -0.42
C LEU A 270 -27.07 -4.16 -1.64
N ALA A 271 -27.26 -5.03 -2.63
CA ALA A 271 -28.03 -4.69 -3.83
C ALA A 271 -29.49 -4.36 -3.51
N GLU A 272 -30.12 -5.05 -2.55
CA GLU A 272 -31.51 -4.81 -2.15
C GLU A 272 -31.70 -3.45 -1.47
N MET A 273 -30.70 -3.00 -0.67
CA MET A 273 -30.73 -1.68 -0.04
C MET A 273 -30.68 -0.56 -1.07
N THR A 274 -29.75 -0.66 -2.03
CA THR A 274 -29.66 0.31 -3.13
C THR A 274 -30.90 0.25 -4.02
N LYS A 275 -31.40 -0.95 -4.35
CA LYS A 275 -32.61 -1.15 -5.15
C LYS A 275 -33.83 -0.45 -4.55
N ARG A 276 -34.09 -0.64 -3.25
CA ARG A 276 -35.21 0.01 -2.56
C ARG A 276 -35.12 1.54 -2.64
N THR A 277 -33.90 2.08 -2.50
CA THR A 277 -33.66 3.52 -2.61
C THR A 277 -33.97 4.02 -4.02
N VAL A 278 -33.50 3.29 -5.05
CA VAL A 278 -33.70 3.66 -6.46
C VAL A 278 -35.17 3.60 -6.85
N LEU A 279 -35.89 2.53 -6.49
CA LEU A 279 -37.31 2.39 -6.79
C LEU A 279 -38.15 3.48 -6.12
N SER A 280 -37.86 3.79 -4.85
CA SER A 280 -38.53 4.89 -4.15
C SER A 280 -38.36 6.24 -4.86
N VAL A 281 -37.22 6.50 -5.50
CA VAL A 281 -37.05 7.73 -6.29
C VAL A 281 -37.74 7.62 -7.64
N LEU A 282 -37.68 6.46 -8.30
CA LEU A 282 -38.31 6.21 -9.60
C LEU A 282 -39.83 6.39 -9.56
N GLU A 283 -40.50 5.88 -8.52
CA GLU A 283 -41.95 6.03 -8.32
C GLU A 283 -42.40 7.50 -8.19
N ASN A 284 -41.51 8.39 -7.73
CA ASN A 284 -41.81 9.78 -7.44
C ASN A 284 -41.31 10.76 -8.51
N THR A 285 -40.77 10.25 -9.63
CA THR A 285 -40.10 11.08 -10.62
C THR A 285 -40.24 10.49 -12.02
N TYR A 286 -40.75 11.29 -12.97
CA TYR A 286 -40.88 10.92 -14.38
C TYR A 286 -39.84 11.64 -15.27
N ASP A 287 -39.14 12.61 -14.69
CA ASP A 287 -38.08 13.37 -15.34
C ASP A 287 -36.71 12.76 -15.04
N LYS A 288 -35.91 12.56 -16.10
CA LYS A 288 -34.61 11.88 -16.03
C LYS A 288 -33.61 12.68 -15.19
N GLU A 289 -33.50 13.99 -15.42
CA GLU A 289 -32.55 14.88 -14.75
C GLU A 289 -32.88 15.00 -13.26
N THR A 290 -34.16 15.09 -12.92
CA THR A 290 -34.65 15.10 -11.54
C THR A 290 -34.40 13.77 -10.84
N PHE A 291 -34.59 12.64 -11.54
CA PHE A 291 -34.29 11.31 -11.02
C PHE A 291 -32.80 11.18 -10.66
N VAL A 292 -31.90 11.59 -11.56
CA VAL A 292 -30.45 11.57 -11.32
C VAL A 292 -30.07 12.47 -10.15
N SER A 293 -30.63 13.68 -10.09
CA SER A 293 -30.34 14.65 -9.02
C SER A 293 -30.78 14.16 -7.64
N ARG A 294 -31.99 13.61 -7.52
CA ARG A 294 -32.51 13.04 -6.27
C ARG A 294 -31.73 11.81 -5.80
N LEU A 295 -31.25 10.98 -6.73
CA LEU A 295 -30.37 9.87 -6.38
C LEU A 295 -29.02 10.36 -5.86
N LYS A 296 -28.46 11.41 -6.50
CA LYS A 296 -27.21 12.02 -6.08
C LYS A 296 -27.30 12.61 -4.67
N GLU A 297 -28.40 13.26 -4.32
CA GLU A 297 -28.68 13.73 -2.94
C GLU A 297 -28.70 12.58 -1.92
N LYS A 298 -29.15 11.40 -2.34
CA LYS A 298 -29.13 10.19 -1.51
C LYS A 298 -27.77 9.46 -1.54
N GLY A 299 -26.76 10.01 -2.21
CA GLY A 299 -25.42 9.43 -2.31
C GLY A 299 -25.28 8.32 -3.34
N ILE A 300 -26.13 8.31 -4.38
CA ILE A 300 -26.10 7.35 -5.49
C ILE A 300 -25.89 8.09 -6.80
N ASP A 301 -24.73 7.94 -7.43
CA ASP A 301 -24.51 8.42 -8.79
C ASP A 301 -25.12 7.44 -9.81
N THR A 302 -25.68 7.99 -10.89
CA THR A 302 -26.30 7.21 -11.96
C THR A 302 -25.59 7.48 -13.28
N VAL A 303 -25.05 6.43 -13.88
CA VAL A 303 -24.38 6.49 -15.19
C VAL A 303 -25.31 5.91 -16.25
N LEU A 304 -25.85 6.79 -17.10
CA LEU A 304 -26.69 6.43 -18.23
C LEU A 304 -25.84 6.40 -19.50
N ARG A 305 -25.95 5.32 -20.25
CA ARG A 305 -25.27 5.14 -21.54
C ARG A 305 -26.29 5.26 -22.66
N HIS A 306 -25.99 6.12 -23.62
CA HIS A 306 -26.86 6.47 -24.73
C HIS A 306 -26.32 5.95 -26.06
N THR A 307 -27.22 5.49 -26.93
CA THR A 307 -26.89 5.22 -28.34
C THR A 307 -26.67 6.53 -29.08
N GLU A 308 -26.18 6.47 -30.32
CA GLU A 308 -26.05 7.65 -31.20
C GLU A 308 -27.40 8.37 -31.41
N GLU A 309 -28.51 7.63 -31.38
CA GLU A 309 -29.88 8.13 -31.47
C GLU A 309 -30.41 8.70 -30.14
N GLY A 310 -29.60 8.73 -29.08
CA GLY A 310 -29.97 9.26 -27.76
C GLY A 310 -30.72 8.30 -26.83
N ARG A 311 -31.01 7.07 -27.28
CA ARG A 311 -31.71 6.05 -26.48
C ARG A 311 -30.82 5.50 -25.36
N ILE A 312 -31.35 5.40 -24.15
CA ILE A 312 -30.69 4.73 -23.02
C ILE A 312 -30.61 3.23 -23.32
N TYR A 313 -29.40 2.71 -23.47
CA TYR A 313 -29.16 1.27 -23.67
C TYR A 313 -28.47 0.62 -22.46
N GLY A 314 -27.98 1.42 -21.51
CA GLY A 314 -27.36 0.92 -20.29
C GLY A 314 -27.51 1.88 -19.13
N VAL A 315 -27.72 1.32 -17.93
CA VAL A 315 -27.76 2.07 -16.67
C VAL A 315 -26.93 1.36 -15.61
N THR A 316 -26.13 2.14 -14.89
CA THR A 316 -25.36 1.68 -13.73
C THR A 316 -25.57 2.63 -12.56
N PHE A 317 -25.86 2.08 -11.38
CA PHE A 317 -25.99 2.83 -10.13
C PHE A 317 -24.75 2.63 -9.27
N ILE A 318 -24.20 3.72 -8.74
CA ILE A 318 -22.99 3.74 -7.92
C ILE A 318 -23.38 4.30 -6.55
N ASP A 319 -23.60 3.42 -5.57
CA ASP A 319 -23.95 3.80 -4.20
C ASP A 319 -22.66 4.02 -3.39
N HIS A 320 -22.33 5.28 -3.12
CA HIS A 320 -21.11 5.67 -2.41
C HIS A 320 -21.15 5.29 -0.93
N ARG A 321 -22.33 5.07 -0.35
CA ARG A 321 -22.50 4.72 1.07
C ARG A 321 -22.14 3.26 1.31
N THR A 322 -22.53 2.39 0.39
CA THR A 322 -22.24 0.94 0.45
C THR A 322 -20.99 0.56 -0.34
N GLY A 323 -20.51 1.45 -1.21
CA GLY A 323 -19.44 1.20 -2.17
C GLY A 323 -19.86 0.22 -3.26
N CYS A 324 -21.15 0.05 -3.54
CA CYS A 324 -21.62 -0.90 -4.54
C CYS A 324 -21.84 -0.23 -5.89
N VAL A 325 -21.38 -0.91 -6.95
CA VAL A 325 -21.65 -0.54 -8.34
C VAL A 325 -22.48 -1.63 -8.98
N LEU A 326 -23.68 -1.28 -9.41
CA LEU A 326 -24.72 -2.23 -9.78
C LEU A 326 -25.29 -1.87 -11.15
N ASN A 327 -25.23 -2.82 -12.08
CA ASN A 327 -25.96 -2.70 -13.34
C ASN A 327 -27.47 -2.83 -13.08
N GLY A 328 -28.27 -1.89 -13.59
CA GLY A 328 -29.70 -1.84 -13.33
C GLY A 328 -30.44 -3.11 -13.75
N SER A 329 -30.08 -3.73 -14.88
CA SER A 329 -30.74 -4.97 -15.34
C SER A 329 -30.51 -6.17 -14.42
N ARG A 330 -29.44 -6.15 -13.61
CA ARG A 330 -29.18 -7.18 -12.58
C ARG A 330 -29.92 -6.92 -11.28
N MET A 331 -30.33 -5.67 -11.03
CA MET A 331 -31.08 -5.30 -9.83
C MET A 331 -32.57 -5.61 -10.00
N GLY A 332 -33.09 -5.54 -11.22
CA GLY A 332 -34.49 -5.85 -11.53
C GLY A 332 -34.84 -5.48 -12.97
N LYS A 333 -35.92 -6.05 -13.50
CA LYS A 333 -36.41 -5.72 -14.85
C LYS A 333 -36.88 -4.26 -14.91
N GLU A 334 -37.48 -3.80 -13.82
CA GLU A 334 -37.95 -2.44 -13.57
C GLU A 334 -36.83 -1.39 -13.54
N LEU A 335 -35.59 -1.80 -13.30
CA LEU A 335 -34.40 -0.92 -13.33
C LEU A 335 -33.55 -1.13 -14.59
N SER A 336 -34.06 -1.85 -15.58
CA SER A 336 -33.36 -2.04 -16.85
C SER A 336 -33.34 -0.74 -17.67
N ALA A 337 -32.38 -0.63 -18.59
CA ALA A 337 -32.27 0.53 -19.46
C ALA A 337 -33.54 0.77 -20.29
N ASN A 338 -34.19 -0.29 -20.79
CA ASN A 338 -35.45 -0.19 -21.52
C ASN A 338 -36.59 0.29 -20.61
N ALA A 339 -36.71 -0.26 -19.40
CA ALA A 339 -37.74 0.17 -18.46
C ALA A 339 -37.58 1.65 -18.08
N LEU A 340 -36.35 2.11 -17.85
CA LEU A 340 -36.08 3.53 -17.57
C LEU A 340 -36.30 4.41 -18.80
N GLN A 341 -35.90 3.96 -20.00
CA GLN A 341 -36.22 4.67 -21.23
C GLN A 341 -37.73 4.85 -21.36
N GLU A 342 -38.51 3.78 -21.22
CA GLU A 342 -39.96 3.85 -21.26
C GLU A 342 -40.52 4.77 -20.18
N HIS A 343 -40.03 4.67 -18.94
CA HIS A 343 -40.46 5.51 -17.82
C HIS A 343 -40.22 7.00 -18.05
N PHE A 344 -39.13 7.37 -18.74
CA PHE A 344 -38.80 8.77 -19.04
C PHE A 344 -39.33 9.26 -20.40
N THR A 345 -39.74 8.37 -21.31
CA THR A 345 -40.15 8.75 -22.69
C THR A 345 -41.64 8.53 -22.96
N LEU A 346 -42.34 7.69 -22.18
CA LEU A 346 -43.77 7.48 -22.35
C LEU A 346 -44.58 8.68 -21.81
N PRO A 347 -45.62 9.12 -22.53
CA PRO A 347 -46.52 10.15 -22.05
C PRO A 347 -47.54 9.51 -21.09
N TYR A 348 -47.18 9.33 -19.82
CA TYR A 348 -48.16 8.97 -18.79
C TYR A 348 -48.14 9.98 -17.64
N ALA A 349 -48.63 11.18 -17.95
CA ALA A 349 -49.53 11.85 -17.02
C ALA A 349 -50.82 11.01 -16.92
N GLY A 350 -50.86 10.01 -16.02
CA GLY A 350 -52.11 9.55 -15.40
C GLY A 350 -52.89 8.33 -15.96
N GLN A 351 -52.27 7.21 -16.34
CA GLN A 351 -53.00 5.91 -16.42
C GLN A 351 -52.18 4.73 -15.86
N PRO A 352 -52.85 3.66 -15.37
CA PRO A 352 -52.18 2.59 -14.63
C PRO A 352 -51.51 1.55 -15.55
N PRO A 353 -50.42 0.89 -15.09
CA PRO A 353 -49.60 0.02 -15.91
C PRO A 353 -50.29 -1.32 -16.23
N LEU A 354 -50.13 -1.78 -17.48
CA LEU A 354 -50.54 -3.12 -17.92
C LEU A 354 -49.59 -4.20 -17.37
N THR A 355 -50.16 -5.19 -16.69
CA THR A 355 -49.46 -6.40 -16.23
C THR A 355 -49.22 -7.38 -17.37
N LEU A 356 -47.97 -7.77 -17.60
CA LEU A 356 -47.58 -8.88 -18.49
C LEU A 356 -47.09 -10.08 -17.67
N SER A 357 -47.82 -11.18 -17.76
CA SER A 357 -47.42 -12.51 -17.26
C SER A 357 -46.90 -13.36 -18.42
N ILE A 358 -45.78 -14.07 -18.22
CA ILE A 358 -45.23 -15.06 -19.17
C ILE A 358 -44.95 -16.38 -18.44
N PRO A 359 -45.19 -17.56 -19.06
CA PRO A 359 -45.13 -18.87 -18.43
C PRO A 359 -43.70 -19.38 -18.18
N VAL A 360 -43.59 -20.33 -17.24
CA VAL A 360 -42.38 -21.02 -16.81
C VAL A 360 -42.12 -22.25 -17.70
N GLU A 361 -40.89 -22.46 -18.14
CA GLU A 361 -40.41 -23.77 -18.61
C GLU A 361 -39.21 -24.24 -17.79
N ASN A 362 -39.32 -25.50 -17.33
CA ASN A 362 -38.32 -26.30 -16.64
C ASN A 362 -37.37 -26.97 -17.66
N GLY A 363 -36.17 -27.39 -17.22
CA GLY A 363 -35.36 -28.36 -17.95
C GLY A 363 -33.91 -28.48 -17.44
N GLU A 364 -33.61 -29.62 -16.83
CA GLU A 364 -32.35 -30.10 -16.26
C GLU A 364 -31.24 -30.35 -17.33
N ASP A 365 -29.93 -30.27 -17.01
CA ASP A 365 -29.11 -31.46 -16.65
C ASP A 365 -27.57 -31.23 -16.59
N MET A 366 -27.00 -31.80 -15.51
CA MET A 366 -25.76 -32.60 -15.36
C MET A 366 -24.35 -32.23 -15.90
N CYS A 367 -23.41 -32.26 -14.93
CA CYS A 367 -22.11 -32.96 -14.87
C CYS A 367 -20.77 -32.23 -15.19
N GLY A 368 -19.84 -32.34 -14.23
CA GLY A 368 -18.41 -31.98 -14.32
C GLY A 368 -17.55 -33.08 -14.98
N PRO A 369 -16.20 -33.03 -14.92
CA PRO A 369 -15.49 -33.34 -13.66
C PRO A 369 -14.13 -32.63 -13.43
N ALA A 370 -13.53 -32.99 -12.30
CA ALA A 370 -12.36 -32.48 -11.60
C ALA A 370 -10.99 -32.70 -12.28
N VAL A 371 -10.01 -31.86 -11.90
CA VAL A 371 -8.58 -32.02 -12.17
C VAL A 371 -7.82 -32.16 -10.85
N SER A 372 -6.92 -33.14 -10.84
CA SER A 372 -6.02 -33.58 -9.78
C SER A 372 -4.98 -32.54 -9.36
N GLY A 373 -4.70 -32.48 -8.05
CA GLY A 373 -3.57 -31.74 -7.49
C GLY A 373 -2.27 -32.53 -7.50
N TYR A 374 -1.15 -31.79 -7.55
CA TYR A 374 0.13 -32.19 -7.01
C TYR A 374 0.77 -30.95 -6.35
N ASP A 375 1.14 -31.15 -5.10
CA ASP A 375 1.93 -30.27 -4.25
C ASP A 375 3.40 -30.61 -4.48
N ASP A 376 4.29 -29.61 -4.48
CA ASP A 376 5.71 -29.83 -4.25
C ASP A 376 6.32 -28.60 -3.58
N THR A 377 6.76 -28.81 -2.35
CA THR A 377 7.42 -27.86 -1.47
C THR A 377 8.91 -28.18 -1.49
N GLU A 378 9.78 -27.21 -1.81
CA GLU A 378 11.19 -27.26 -1.42
C GLU A 378 11.75 -25.85 -1.19
N GLY A 379 12.43 -25.68 -0.06
CA GLY A 379 13.02 -24.41 0.38
C GLY A 379 14.55 -24.37 0.28
N GLY A 380 15.13 -23.18 0.45
CA GLY A 380 16.56 -23.05 0.75
C GLY A 380 17.26 -21.71 0.41
N MET A 381 17.60 -20.94 1.45
CA MET A 381 18.76 -20.03 1.62
C MET A 381 18.93 -18.70 0.84
N GLY A 382 19.12 -17.59 1.60
CA GLY A 382 19.67 -16.32 1.09
C GLY A 382 19.85 -15.22 2.16
N LEU A 383 21.01 -15.13 2.82
CA LEU A 383 21.36 -14.16 3.88
C LEU A 383 21.64 -12.72 3.38
N LEU A 384 21.41 -12.40 2.10
CA LEU A 384 21.47 -11.03 1.59
C LEU A 384 20.53 -10.88 0.37
N SER A 385 19.23 -10.97 0.61
CA SER A 385 18.19 -10.55 -0.36
C SER A 385 17.18 -9.65 0.35
N PRO A 386 16.79 -8.49 -0.21
CA PRO A 386 15.86 -7.58 0.44
C PRO A 386 14.43 -7.94 0.02
N GLU A 387 13.67 -8.55 0.93
CA GLU A 387 12.21 -8.59 0.83
C GLU A 387 11.63 -7.85 2.03
N GLY A 388 11.15 -6.62 1.80
CA GLY A 388 10.57 -5.74 2.83
C GLY A 388 10.88 -4.25 2.59
N PRO A 389 10.02 -3.31 3.04
CA PRO A 389 9.62 -2.15 2.24
C PRO A 389 10.68 -1.04 2.14
N ALA A 390 10.72 -0.44 0.94
CA ALA A 390 11.35 0.82 0.51
C ALA A 390 12.57 1.29 1.32
N VAL A 391 13.73 0.79 0.92
CA VAL A 391 15.02 1.45 1.20
C VAL A 391 15.19 2.60 0.21
N ASP A 392 15.75 3.72 0.67
CA ASP A 392 16.20 4.80 -0.21
C ASP A 392 17.41 4.31 -1.02
N ALA A 393 17.41 4.54 -2.34
CA ALA A 393 18.44 4.07 -3.25
C ALA A 393 19.82 4.68 -2.95
N GLU A 394 19.87 5.86 -2.33
CA GLU A 394 21.11 6.57 -1.99
C GLU A 394 21.82 5.91 -0.80
N GLU A 395 21.06 5.48 0.22
CA GLU A 395 21.59 4.75 1.37
C GLU A 395 22.17 3.39 0.94
N GLU A 396 21.47 2.68 0.04
CA GLU A 396 21.99 1.45 -0.56
C GLU A 396 23.24 1.67 -1.40
N ALA A 397 23.29 2.76 -2.17
CA ALA A 397 24.44 3.12 -2.98
C ALA A 397 25.68 3.39 -2.10
N PHE A 398 25.50 4.07 -0.97
CA PHE A 398 26.56 4.31 0.01
C PHE A 398 27.07 3.01 0.64
N ILE A 399 26.16 2.11 1.08
CA ILE A 399 26.53 0.79 1.62
C ILE A 399 27.34 -0.01 0.58
N ARG A 400 26.94 0.03 -0.70
CA ARG A 400 27.66 -0.62 -1.80
C ARG A 400 29.04 0.02 -2.02
N ALA A 401 29.14 1.35 -1.97
CA ALA A 401 30.41 2.08 -2.11
C ALA A 401 31.40 1.76 -0.98
N MET A 402 30.93 1.69 0.26
CA MET A 402 31.76 1.33 1.41
C MET A 402 32.21 -0.14 1.37
N ARG A 403 31.35 -1.07 0.95
CA ARG A 403 31.74 -2.47 0.68
C ARG A 403 32.83 -2.55 -0.39
N ARG A 404 32.77 -1.70 -1.43
CA ARG A 404 33.81 -1.61 -2.48
C ARG A 404 35.11 -1.02 -1.95
N LYS A 405 35.09 0.05 -1.13
CA LYS A 405 36.27 0.61 -0.46
C LYS A 405 36.94 -0.43 0.46
N ARG A 406 36.17 -1.19 1.23
CA ARG A 406 36.67 -2.32 2.06
C ARG A 406 37.35 -3.41 1.24
N LYS A 407 36.73 -3.84 0.13
CA LYS A 407 37.35 -4.82 -0.79
C LYS A 407 38.64 -4.28 -1.42
N LYS A 408 38.71 -2.98 -1.73
CA LYS A 408 39.94 -2.33 -2.23
C LYS A 408 41.04 -2.23 -1.16
N LYS A 409 40.71 -1.87 0.10
CA LYS A 409 41.67 -1.86 1.21
C LYS A 409 42.20 -3.26 1.55
N LYS A 410 41.34 -4.29 1.60
CA LYS A 410 41.77 -5.70 1.77
C LYS A 410 42.69 -6.19 0.65
N ARG A 411 42.46 -5.76 -0.60
CA ARG A 411 43.33 -6.08 -1.74
C ARG A 411 44.68 -5.35 -1.71
N LYS A 412 44.76 -4.16 -1.10
CA LYS A 412 46.01 -3.40 -0.94
C LYS A 412 46.85 -3.83 0.27
N GLY A 413 46.24 -4.47 1.29
CA GLY A 413 46.95 -5.00 2.47
C GLY A 413 47.46 -6.44 2.32
N LEU A 414 47.27 -7.08 1.17
CA LEU A 414 47.83 -8.40 0.82
C LEU A 414 49.04 -8.27 -0.13
N GLY A 415 49.65 -7.09 -0.16
CA GLY A 415 50.85 -6.77 -0.92
C GLY A 415 51.88 -6.10 -0.03
N MET A 416 52.34 -6.82 0.99
CA MET A 416 53.71 -6.85 1.51
C MET A 416 53.90 -8.14 2.30
#